data_AF-A0A7V3MF43-F1
#
_entry.id   AF-A0A7V3MF43-F1
#
_cell.length_a   1.000
_cell.length_b   1.000
_cell.length_c   1.000
_cell.angle_alpha   90.00
_cell.angle_beta   90.00
_cell.angle_gamma   90.00
#
_symmetry.space_group_name_H-M   'P 1'
#
loop_
_entity.id
_entity.type
_entity.pdbx_description
1 polymer ?
#
loop_
_entity_poly.entity_id
_entity_poly.type
_entity_poly.pdbx_seq_one_letter_code
_entity_poly.pdbx_strand_id
1 'polypeptide(L)'
;MEKLKDFLSSDGNDAFKADDTESKQKQKDDFRKNPKNIELAKLYEDIYEYEEELAAFESELEIVESHEVEALADALQTAFPNEGRVFEEELFAILVATWDYKVNTKNTHPQEQLDLIKTCTLANVIETLSTAFPDYEGNFKVEVKSAFIDRLKALIAIKKEHIKEETDDIKIAGLKPSYVKRIYKQVHDIK
;
A
#
# COMPACT_ATOMS: atom_id res chain seq x y z
N MET A 1 8.27 43.61 -9.12
CA MET A 1 8.52 43.50 -7.67
C MET A 1 7.89 44.66 -6.86
N GLU A 2 6.87 45.34 -7.37
CA GLU A 2 6.23 46.48 -6.69
C GLU A 2 4.82 46.18 -6.15
N LYS A 3 4.22 45.04 -6.49
CA LYS A 3 2.86 44.66 -6.04
C LYS A 3 2.80 43.89 -4.71
N LEU A 4 3.92 43.76 -4.01
CA LEU A 4 4.03 42.97 -2.77
C LEU A 4 4.07 43.81 -1.49
N LYS A 5 4.13 45.14 -1.59
CA LYS A 5 4.21 46.04 -0.42
C LYS A 5 2.86 46.61 0.02
N ASP A 6 1.86 46.66 -0.86
CA ASP A 6 0.55 47.26 -0.53
C ASP A 6 -0.39 46.32 0.24
N PHE A 7 -0.02 45.05 0.43
CA PHE A 7 -0.91 44.05 1.05
C PHE A 7 -0.81 43.98 2.59
N LEU A 8 0.07 44.75 3.23
CA LEU A 8 0.38 44.62 4.67
C LEU A 8 0.01 45.84 5.52
N SER A 9 -1.03 46.60 5.17
CA SER A 9 -1.46 47.72 6.03
C SER A 9 -2.98 47.86 6.10
N SER A 10 -3.58 47.31 7.16
CA SER A 10 -4.53 48.06 7.99
C SER A 10 -4.80 47.34 9.31
N ASP A 11 -4.44 47.98 10.41
CA ASP A 11 -4.99 47.72 11.74
C ASP A 11 -6.50 47.93 11.75
N GLY A 12 -7.20 47.11 12.53
CA GLY A 12 -8.63 47.22 12.78
C GLY A 12 -9.08 46.26 13.87
N ASN A 13 -8.88 46.66 15.13
CA ASN A 13 -9.56 46.07 16.29
C ASN A 13 -11.08 46.26 16.14
N ASP A 14 -11.85 45.20 16.29
CA ASP A 14 -13.07 45.27 17.10
C ASP A 14 -13.55 43.88 17.54
N ALA A 15 -13.86 43.79 18.83
CA ALA A 15 -14.25 42.56 19.51
C ALA A 15 -15.70 42.20 19.21
N PHE A 16 -15.93 41.00 18.66
CA PHE A 16 -17.22 40.33 18.68
C PHE A 16 -17.00 38.86 19.04
N LYS A 17 -17.41 38.45 20.24
CA LYS A 17 -17.50 37.03 20.62
C LYS A 17 -18.72 36.43 19.94
N ALA A 18 -18.60 36.17 18.63
CA ALA A 18 -19.41 35.18 17.96
C ALA A 18 -18.84 33.80 18.30
N ASP A 19 -19.74 32.84 18.48
CA ASP A 19 -19.45 31.45 18.85
C ASP A 19 -18.24 30.90 18.07
N ASP A 20 -17.17 30.60 18.80
CA ASP A 20 -15.81 30.36 18.29
C ASP A 20 -15.73 29.10 17.40
N THR A 21 -16.81 28.32 17.38
CA THR A 21 -17.01 27.12 16.56
C THR A 21 -17.48 27.44 15.15
N GLU A 22 -18.40 28.39 14.97
CA GLU A 22 -19.02 28.70 13.68
C GLU A 22 -18.05 29.46 12.74
N SER A 23 -17.22 30.33 13.33
CA SER A 23 -16.19 31.07 12.57
C SER A 23 -15.04 30.15 12.10
N LYS A 24 -14.65 29.16 12.91
CA LYS A 24 -13.63 28.16 12.58
C LYS A 24 -14.11 27.16 11.53
N GLN A 25 -15.39 26.78 11.57
CA GLN A 25 -16.01 25.91 10.57
C GLN A 25 -16.02 26.60 9.19
N LYS A 26 -16.42 27.87 9.14
CA LYS A 26 -16.48 28.66 7.91
C LYS A 26 -15.08 28.90 7.30
N GLN A 27 -14.08 29.18 8.13
CA GLN A 27 -12.69 29.31 7.67
C GLN A 27 -12.13 28.00 7.09
N LYS A 28 -12.48 26.85 7.67
CA LYS A 28 -12.10 25.54 7.13
C LYS A 28 -12.77 25.28 5.78
N ASP A 29 -14.05 25.58 5.64
CA ASP A 29 -14.79 25.42 4.39
C ASP A 29 -14.23 26.31 3.28
N ASP A 30 -13.89 27.57 3.59
CA ASP A 30 -13.28 28.49 2.64
C ASP A 30 -11.88 28.03 2.21
N PHE A 31 -11.13 27.40 3.11
CA PHE A 31 -9.82 26.80 2.79
C PHE A 31 -9.95 25.61 1.84
N ARG A 32 -10.91 24.70 2.08
CA ARG A 32 -11.14 23.50 1.27
C ARG A 32 -11.64 23.83 -0.14
N LYS A 33 -12.44 24.89 -0.27
CA LYS A 33 -12.99 25.35 -1.55
C LYS A 33 -12.03 26.26 -2.33
N ASN A 34 -10.86 26.59 -1.77
CA ASN A 34 -9.89 27.45 -2.44
C ASN A 34 -9.26 26.70 -3.63
N PRO A 35 -9.40 27.22 -4.87
CA PRO A 35 -8.88 26.54 -6.07
C PRO A 35 -7.38 26.24 -6.01
N LYS A 36 -6.58 27.12 -5.40
CA LYS A 36 -5.13 26.90 -5.26
C LYS A 36 -4.80 25.75 -4.33
N ASN A 37 -5.58 25.58 -3.26
CA ASN A 37 -5.39 24.47 -2.32
C ASN A 37 -5.81 23.14 -2.96
N ILE A 38 -6.88 23.13 -3.76
CA ILE A 38 -7.31 21.96 -4.51
C ILE A 38 -6.23 21.56 -5.55
N GLU A 39 -5.68 22.52 -6.29
CA GLU A 39 -4.60 22.24 -7.24
C GLU A 39 -3.34 21.70 -6.55
N LEU A 40 -2.97 22.26 -5.39
CA LEU A 40 -1.85 21.74 -4.61
C LEU A 40 -2.16 20.34 -4.06
N ALA A 41 -3.38 20.06 -3.61
CA ALA A 41 -3.75 18.75 -3.10
C ALA A 41 -3.60 17.65 -4.15
N LYS A 42 -3.96 17.92 -5.42
CA LYS A 42 -3.81 16.97 -6.53
C LYS A 42 -2.39 16.45 -6.72
N LEU A 43 -1.38 17.26 -6.42
CA LEU A 43 0.03 16.84 -6.50
C LEU A 43 0.39 15.75 -5.48
N TYR A 44 -0.50 15.42 -4.55
CA TYR A 44 -0.30 14.41 -3.52
C TYR A 44 -1.32 13.25 -3.63
N GLU A 45 -2.27 13.29 -4.57
CA GLU A 45 -3.29 12.24 -4.73
C GLU A 45 -2.62 10.87 -4.94
N ASP A 46 -1.73 10.76 -5.93
CA ASP A 46 -1.02 9.51 -6.23
C ASP A 46 -0.13 9.05 -5.07
N ILE A 47 0.57 9.99 -4.40
CA ILE A 47 1.39 9.68 -3.22
C ILE A 47 0.51 9.10 -2.09
N TYR A 48 -0.66 9.68 -1.86
CA TYR A 48 -1.56 9.22 -0.81
C TYR A 48 -2.06 7.80 -1.10
N GLU A 49 -2.49 7.51 -2.33
CA GLU A 49 -2.89 6.16 -2.74
C GLU A 49 -1.75 5.16 -2.56
N TYR A 50 -0.53 5.51 -2.98
CA TYR A 50 0.63 4.64 -2.79
C TYR A 50 1.01 4.45 -1.32
N GLU A 51 0.83 5.45 -0.46
CA GLU A 51 1.04 5.32 0.98
C GLU A 51 0.02 4.37 1.61
N GLU A 52 -1.25 4.40 1.18
CA GLU A 52 -2.28 3.46 1.66
C GLU A 52 -1.99 2.03 1.21
N GLU A 53 -1.68 1.81 -0.07
CA GLU A 53 -1.30 0.50 -0.59
C GLU A 53 -0.02 -0.04 0.08
N LEU A 54 0.98 0.82 0.31
CA LEU A 54 2.21 0.45 1.00
C LEU A 54 1.89 -0.03 2.42
N ALA A 55 1.07 0.70 3.17
CA ALA A 55 0.67 0.31 4.52
C ALA A 55 -0.09 -1.03 4.53
N ALA A 56 -0.97 -1.26 3.54
CA ALA A 56 -1.67 -2.53 3.38
C ALA A 56 -0.68 -3.68 3.12
N PHE A 57 0.25 -3.53 2.17
CA PHE A 57 1.25 -4.57 1.89
C PHE A 57 2.20 -4.84 3.06
N GLU A 58 2.59 -3.81 3.81
CA GLU A 58 3.40 -3.98 5.02
C GLU A 58 2.65 -4.77 6.10
N SER A 59 1.35 -4.51 6.28
CA SER A 59 0.50 -5.27 7.19
C SER A 59 0.27 -6.71 6.71
N GLU A 60 0.04 -6.94 5.42
CA GLU A 60 -0.06 -8.29 4.85
C GLU A 60 1.25 -9.07 5.06
N LEU A 61 2.41 -8.41 4.85
CA LEU A 61 3.71 -9.05 5.04
C LEU A 61 3.92 -9.50 6.49
N GLU A 62 3.54 -8.67 7.46
CA GLU A 62 3.62 -9.04 8.89
C GLU A 62 2.76 -10.28 9.20
N ILE A 63 1.55 -10.36 8.64
CA ILE A 63 0.67 -11.53 8.79
C ILE A 63 1.32 -12.75 8.16
N VAL A 64 1.82 -12.63 6.92
CA VAL A 64 2.47 -13.74 6.21
C VAL A 64 3.70 -14.23 6.97
N GLU A 65 4.53 -13.35 7.52
CA GLU A 65 5.71 -13.74 8.27
C GLU A 65 5.34 -14.43 9.61
N SER A 66 4.27 -14.01 10.27
CA SER A 66 3.87 -14.50 11.60
C SER A 66 2.99 -15.77 11.60
N HIS A 67 2.41 -16.16 10.47
CA HIS A 67 1.49 -17.30 10.39
C HIS A 67 2.05 -18.48 9.58
N GLU A 68 1.50 -19.66 9.82
CA GLU A 68 1.79 -20.85 9.03
C GLU A 68 0.95 -20.87 7.74
N VAL A 69 1.45 -21.53 6.69
CA VAL A 69 0.85 -21.48 5.34
C VAL A 69 -0.62 -21.89 5.35
N GLU A 70 -0.95 -22.95 6.07
CA GLU A 70 -2.30 -23.49 6.22
C GLU A 70 -3.29 -22.53 6.91
N ALA A 71 -2.79 -21.53 7.65
CA ALA A 71 -3.61 -20.56 8.37
C ALA A 71 -3.60 -19.16 7.72
N LEU A 72 -2.86 -18.98 6.62
CA LEU A 72 -2.66 -17.66 6.02
C LEU A 72 -3.94 -17.03 5.49
N ALA A 73 -4.74 -17.80 4.75
CA ALA A 73 -5.96 -17.29 4.14
C ALA A 73 -6.94 -16.78 5.21
N ASP A 74 -7.14 -17.55 6.28
CA ASP A 74 -8.00 -17.17 7.40
C ASP A 74 -7.46 -15.96 8.16
N ALA A 75 -6.15 -15.89 8.39
CA ALA A 75 -5.50 -14.78 9.07
C ALA A 75 -5.66 -13.46 8.28
N LEU A 76 -5.42 -13.50 6.97
CA LEU A 76 -5.61 -12.35 6.09
C LEU A 76 -7.08 -11.95 5.99
N GLN A 77 -8.00 -12.90 5.83
CA GLN A 77 -9.43 -12.63 5.76
C GLN A 77 -9.96 -11.97 7.06
N THR A 78 -9.40 -12.36 8.20
CA THR A 78 -9.73 -11.78 9.50
C THR A 78 -9.19 -10.36 9.65
N ALA A 79 -7.97 -10.11 9.17
CA ALA A 79 -7.37 -8.78 9.20
C ALA A 79 -8.03 -7.80 8.23
N PHE A 80 -8.50 -8.30 7.08
CA PHE A 80 -9.06 -7.50 5.98
C PHE A 80 -10.47 -7.96 5.59
N PRO A 81 -11.47 -7.87 6.49
CA PRO A 81 -12.79 -8.46 6.28
C PRO A 81 -13.64 -7.77 5.20
N ASN A 82 -13.29 -6.55 4.79
CA ASN A 82 -14.11 -5.70 3.93
C ASN A 82 -13.56 -5.51 2.50
N GLU A 83 -12.49 -6.21 2.12
CA GLU A 83 -11.83 -5.97 0.83
C GLU A 83 -12.49 -6.70 -0.35
N GLY A 84 -13.50 -7.55 -0.11
CA GLY A 84 -14.15 -8.36 -1.15
C GLY A 84 -13.21 -9.36 -1.84
N ARG A 85 -11.99 -9.50 -1.30
CA ARG A 85 -10.94 -10.41 -1.76
C ARG A 85 -11.18 -11.81 -1.23
N VAL A 86 -10.73 -12.81 -1.98
CA VAL A 86 -10.73 -14.21 -1.57
C VAL A 86 -9.27 -14.64 -1.43
N PHE A 87 -8.71 -14.46 -0.23
CA PHE A 87 -7.26 -14.64 0.00
C PHE A 87 -6.75 -16.04 -0.32
N GLU A 88 -7.57 -17.09 -0.12
CA GLU A 88 -7.22 -18.46 -0.51
C GLU A 88 -6.93 -18.54 -2.01
N GLU A 89 -7.78 -17.94 -2.85
CA GLU A 89 -7.62 -17.95 -4.31
C GLU A 89 -6.40 -17.11 -4.75
N GLU A 90 -6.20 -15.94 -4.13
CA GLU A 90 -5.06 -15.08 -4.42
C GLU A 90 -3.72 -15.72 -4.07
N LEU A 91 -3.60 -16.28 -2.86
CA LEU A 91 -2.40 -16.98 -2.41
C LEU A 91 -2.12 -18.18 -3.31
N PHE A 92 -3.15 -18.96 -3.66
CA PHE A 92 -2.97 -20.09 -4.56
C PHE A 92 -2.51 -19.64 -5.96
N ALA A 93 -3.07 -18.57 -6.51
CA ALA A 93 -2.64 -18.01 -7.79
C ALA A 93 -1.18 -17.53 -7.75
N ILE A 94 -0.76 -16.86 -6.67
CA ILE A 94 0.64 -16.44 -6.46
C ILE A 94 1.56 -17.67 -6.41
N LEU A 95 1.16 -18.72 -5.70
CA LEU A 95 1.94 -19.94 -5.57
C LEU A 95 2.14 -20.63 -6.93
N VAL A 96 1.05 -20.80 -7.70
CA VAL A 96 1.09 -21.38 -9.04
C VAL A 96 1.98 -20.56 -9.97
N ALA A 97 1.83 -19.23 -10.00
CA ALA A 97 2.66 -18.36 -10.83
C ALA A 97 4.14 -18.42 -10.43
N THR A 98 4.44 -18.51 -9.13
CA THR A 98 5.81 -18.62 -8.63
C THR A 98 6.46 -19.93 -9.03
N TRP A 99 5.74 -21.05 -8.91
CA TRP A 99 6.26 -22.34 -9.35
C TRP A 99 6.39 -22.43 -10.87
N ASP A 100 5.46 -21.84 -11.62
CA ASP A 100 5.56 -21.74 -13.09
C ASP A 100 6.85 -21.03 -13.50
N TYR A 101 7.17 -19.90 -12.87
CA TYR A 101 8.43 -19.21 -13.08
C TYR A 101 9.66 -20.04 -12.70
N LYS A 102 9.61 -20.74 -11.55
CA LYS A 102 10.71 -21.62 -11.08
C LYS A 102 11.00 -22.77 -12.05
N VAL A 103 9.95 -23.36 -12.63
CA VAL A 103 10.03 -24.45 -13.62
C VAL A 103 10.42 -23.90 -14.99
N ASN A 104 9.57 -23.07 -15.59
CA ASN A 104 9.65 -22.70 -17.01
C ASN A 104 10.70 -21.63 -17.31
N THR A 105 11.03 -20.78 -16.33
CA THR A 105 11.99 -19.69 -16.55
C THR A 105 13.32 -19.97 -15.87
N LYS A 106 13.30 -20.36 -14.59
CA LYS A 106 14.53 -20.60 -13.84
C LYS A 106 15.10 -22.01 -14.05
N ASN A 107 14.32 -22.97 -14.51
CA ASN A 107 14.72 -24.37 -14.64
C ASN A 107 15.33 -24.94 -13.34
N THR A 108 14.73 -24.56 -12.21
CA THR A 108 15.23 -24.93 -10.86
C THR A 108 14.40 -26.00 -10.20
N HIS A 109 13.18 -26.23 -10.68
CA HIS A 109 12.22 -27.18 -10.11
C HIS A 109 11.67 -28.05 -11.25
N PRO A 110 11.30 -29.31 -10.97
CA PRO A 110 10.71 -30.20 -11.95
C PRO A 110 9.25 -29.84 -12.27
N GLN A 111 8.80 -30.16 -13.49
CA GLN A 111 7.43 -29.89 -13.95
C GLN A 111 6.38 -30.57 -13.07
N GLU A 112 6.70 -31.77 -12.57
CA GLU A 112 5.83 -32.58 -11.73
C GLU A 112 5.43 -31.84 -10.43
N GLN A 113 6.29 -30.98 -9.89
CA GLN A 113 5.94 -30.16 -8.72
C GLN A 113 4.87 -29.12 -9.05
N LEU A 114 5.00 -28.44 -10.20
CA LEU A 114 4.00 -27.46 -10.64
C LEU A 114 2.65 -28.12 -10.93
N ASP A 115 2.67 -29.29 -11.56
CA ASP A 115 1.45 -30.04 -11.85
C ASP A 115 0.74 -30.48 -10.57
N LEU A 116 1.49 -30.94 -9.56
CA LEU A 116 0.94 -31.26 -8.24
C LEU A 116 0.33 -30.04 -7.56
N ILE A 117 1.05 -28.91 -7.55
CA ILE A 117 0.54 -27.66 -6.96
C ILE A 117 -0.80 -27.25 -7.57
N LYS A 118 -0.95 -27.35 -8.90
CA LYS A 118 -2.21 -27.01 -9.59
C LYS A 118 -3.39 -27.90 -9.20
N THR A 119 -3.15 -29.05 -8.57
CA THR A 119 -4.19 -30.02 -8.17
C THR A 119 -4.47 -30.05 -6.66
N CYS A 120 -3.70 -29.32 -5.86
CA CYS A 120 -3.83 -29.32 -4.40
C CYS A 120 -4.53 -28.04 -3.89
N THR A 121 -4.66 -27.90 -2.58
CA THR A 121 -5.13 -26.68 -1.91
C THR A 121 -4.00 -26.04 -1.13
N LEU A 122 -4.16 -24.79 -0.68
CA LEU A 122 -3.14 -24.13 0.14
C LEU A 122 -2.92 -24.90 1.45
N ALA A 123 -4.00 -25.42 2.04
CA ALA A 123 -3.96 -26.17 3.29
C ALA A 123 -3.12 -27.47 3.23
N ASN A 124 -3.00 -28.11 2.07
CA ASN A 124 -2.32 -29.42 1.95
C ASN A 124 -1.11 -29.43 0.98
N VAL A 125 -0.75 -28.29 0.38
CA VAL A 125 0.33 -28.23 -0.62
C VAL A 125 1.66 -28.72 -0.09
N ILE A 126 2.01 -28.35 1.15
CA ILE A 126 3.29 -28.76 1.77
C ILE A 126 3.32 -30.27 1.98
N GLU A 127 2.25 -30.86 2.51
CA GLU A 127 2.14 -32.30 2.73
C GLU A 127 2.18 -33.08 1.41
N THR A 128 1.44 -32.57 0.40
CA THR A 128 1.36 -33.17 -0.93
C THR A 128 2.74 -33.21 -1.60
N LEU A 129 3.47 -32.09 -1.58
CA LEU A 129 4.81 -32.00 -2.15
C LEU A 129 5.82 -32.86 -1.36
N SER A 130 5.79 -32.80 -0.03
CA SER A 130 6.74 -33.56 0.81
C SER A 130 6.53 -35.08 0.65
N THR A 131 5.29 -35.53 0.46
CA THR A 131 4.96 -36.94 0.24
C THR A 131 5.39 -37.40 -1.16
N ALA A 132 5.18 -36.57 -2.18
CA ALA A 132 5.55 -36.89 -3.55
C ALA A 132 7.07 -36.85 -3.80
N PHE A 133 7.81 -36.03 -3.04
CA PHE A 133 9.25 -35.84 -3.18
C PHE A 133 9.97 -36.02 -1.82
N PRO A 134 10.04 -37.24 -1.27
CA PRO A 134 10.65 -37.49 0.04
C PRO A 134 12.16 -37.26 0.04
N ASP A 135 12.81 -37.40 -1.11
CA ASP A 135 14.26 -37.19 -1.29
C ASP A 135 14.61 -35.74 -1.69
N TYR A 136 13.65 -34.81 -1.62
CA TYR A 136 13.89 -33.41 -1.95
C TYR A 136 14.83 -32.76 -0.92
N GLU A 137 15.96 -32.23 -1.39
CA GLU A 137 16.97 -31.59 -0.53
C GLU A 137 16.54 -30.20 -0.01
N GLY A 138 15.53 -29.59 -0.64
CA GLY A 138 14.99 -28.30 -0.23
C GLY A 138 13.95 -28.39 0.89
N ASN A 139 13.26 -27.29 1.16
CA ASN A 139 12.25 -27.21 2.21
C ASN A 139 10.98 -26.56 1.66
N PHE A 140 10.00 -27.37 1.28
CA PHE A 140 8.74 -26.89 0.69
C PHE A 140 8.02 -25.88 1.58
N LYS A 141 8.05 -26.05 2.90
CA LYS A 141 7.43 -25.09 3.83
C LYS A 141 8.07 -23.71 3.72
N VAL A 142 9.41 -23.66 3.74
CA VAL A 142 10.16 -22.40 3.58
C VAL A 142 9.95 -21.81 2.20
N GLU A 143 9.96 -22.64 1.16
CA GLU A 143 9.84 -22.17 -0.22
C GLU A 143 8.46 -21.63 -0.58
N VAL A 144 7.40 -22.33 -0.18
CA VAL A 144 6.02 -21.86 -0.35
C VAL A 144 5.83 -20.54 0.39
N LYS A 145 6.30 -20.45 1.65
CA LYS A 145 6.21 -19.22 2.43
C LYS A 145 7.03 -18.08 1.79
N SER A 146 8.22 -18.39 1.27
CA SER A 146 9.08 -17.41 0.58
C SER A 146 8.44 -16.84 -0.67
N ALA A 147 7.62 -17.62 -1.41
CA ALA A 147 6.90 -17.14 -2.59
C ALA A 147 6.01 -15.93 -2.25
N PHE A 148 5.29 -16.00 -1.12
CA PHE A 148 4.42 -14.91 -0.66
C PHE A 148 5.22 -13.72 -0.13
N ILE A 149 6.23 -14.00 0.70
CA ILE A 149 7.08 -12.97 1.30
C ILE A 149 7.82 -12.18 0.22
N ASP A 150 8.44 -12.85 -0.75
CA ASP A 150 9.22 -12.21 -1.79
C ASP A 150 8.33 -11.37 -2.72
N ARG A 151 7.10 -11.85 -3.00
CA ARG A 151 6.11 -11.09 -3.76
C ARG A 151 5.72 -9.80 -3.06
N LEU A 152 5.42 -9.84 -1.77
CA LEU A 152 5.05 -8.66 -0.97
C LEU A 152 6.24 -7.69 -0.84
N LYS A 153 7.45 -8.20 -0.60
CA LYS A 153 8.67 -7.37 -0.57
C LYS A 153 8.90 -6.65 -1.89
N ALA A 154 8.66 -7.31 -3.03
CA ALA A 154 8.74 -6.67 -4.33
C ALA A 154 7.69 -5.56 -4.50
N LEU A 155 6.43 -5.80 -4.10
CA LEU A 155 5.37 -4.78 -4.14
C LEU A 155 5.68 -3.56 -3.27
N ILE A 156 6.14 -3.81 -2.04
CA ILE A 156 6.58 -2.76 -1.11
C ILE A 156 7.70 -1.93 -1.71
N ALA A 157 8.69 -2.56 -2.34
CA ALA A 157 9.79 -1.86 -2.98
C ALA A 157 9.31 -0.97 -4.13
N ILE A 158 8.43 -1.48 -4.99
CA ILE A 158 7.84 -0.74 -6.11
C ILE A 158 7.05 0.48 -5.59
N LYS A 159 6.20 0.32 -4.57
CA LYS A 159 5.43 1.44 -4.01
C LYS A 159 6.33 2.49 -3.36
N LYS A 160 7.40 2.08 -2.66
CA LYS A 160 8.41 3.01 -2.11
C LYS A 160 9.13 3.79 -3.22
N GLU A 161 9.37 3.18 -4.37
CA GLU A 161 9.95 3.84 -5.53
C GLU A 161 8.98 4.87 -6.13
N HIS A 162 7.72 4.49 -6.38
CA HIS A 162 6.72 5.44 -6.90
C HIS A 162 6.51 6.65 -5.97
N ILE A 163 6.38 6.42 -4.64
CA ILE A 163 6.28 7.53 -3.66
C ILE A 163 7.48 8.47 -3.77
N LYS A 164 8.68 7.93 -3.99
CA LYS A 164 9.89 8.72 -4.12
C LYS A 164 9.88 9.54 -5.41
N GLU A 165 9.50 8.96 -6.54
CA GLU A 165 9.40 9.64 -7.83
C GLU A 165 8.42 10.82 -7.76
N GLU A 166 7.19 10.59 -7.30
CA GLU A 166 6.18 11.64 -7.14
C GLU A 166 6.63 12.73 -6.14
N THR A 167 7.30 12.32 -5.06
CA THR A 167 7.87 13.27 -4.08
C THR A 167 8.96 14.14 -4.71
N ASP A 168 9.76 13.60 -5.63
CA ASP A 168 10.81 14.33 -6.32
C ASP A 168 10.22 15.32 -7.34
N ASP A 169 9.12 14.98 -8.01
CA ASP A 169 8.38 15.89 -8.89
C ASP A 169 7.83 17.12 -8.13
N ILE A 170 7.29 16.92 -6.92
CA ILE A 170 6.90 18.04 -6.04
C ILE A 170 8.10 18.95 -5.73
N LYS A 171 9.28 18.37 -5.48
CA LYS A 171 10.49 19.15 -5.19
C LYS A 171 10.99 19.91 -6.41
N ILE A 172 10.92 19.31 -7.61
CA ILE A 172 11.28 19.95 -8.88
C ILE A 172 10.37 21.16 -9.14
N ALA A 173 9.09 21.08 -8.77
CA ALA A 173 8.17 22.21 -8.80
C ALA A 173 8.48 23.31 -7.75
N GLY A 174 9.53 23.15 -6.94
CA GLY A 174 9.95 24.11 -5.92
C GLY A 174 9.11 24.06 -4.63
N LEU A 175 8.31 23.02 -4.45
CA LEU A 175 7.43 22.85 -3.30
C LEU A 175 8.04 21.90 -2.27
N LYS A 176 7.60 22.02 -1.02
CA LYS A 176 7.94 21.06 0.04
C LYS A 176 6.89 19.94 0.08
N PRO A 177 7.25 18.66 -0.08
CA PRO A 177 6.29 17.55 -0.02
C PRO A 177 5.42 17.54 1.24
N SER A 178 6.01 17.83 2.40
CA SER A 178 5.26 17.94 3.67
C SER A 178 4.24 19.07 3.71
N TYR A 179 4.48 20.16 2.96
CA TYR A 179 3.50 21.23 2.79
C TYR A 179 2.33 20.74 1.95
N VAL A 180 2.61 20.11 0.79
CA VAL A 180 1.58 19.57 -0.11
C VAL A 180 0.73 18.50 0.58
N LYS A 181 1.35 17.55 1.29
CA LYS A 181 0.67 16.55 2.13
C LYS A 181 -0.30 17.17 3.11
N ARG A 182 0.12 18.26 3.79
CA ARG A 182 -0.74 18.96 4.75
C ARG A 182 -1.94 19.61 4.08
N ILE A 183 -1.74 20.23 2.91
CA ILE A 183 -2.85 20.81 2.13
C ILE A 183 -3.82 19.70 1.71
N TYR A 184 -3.31 18.59 1.19
CA TYR A 184 -4.10 17.42 0.82
C TYR A 184 -4.98 16.95 1.99
N LYS A 185 -4.37 16.66 3.15
CA LYS A 185 -5.12 16.25 4.34
C LYS A 185 -6.20 17.25 4.75
N GLN A 186 -5.90 18.55 4.69
CA GLN A 186 -6.86 19.60 5.05
C GLN A 186 -8.02 19.72 4.05
N VAL A 187 -7.75 19.56 2.75
CA VAL A 187 -8.75 19.57 1.67
C VAL A 187 -9.70 18.37 1.81
N HIS A 188 -9.17 17.17 2.09
CA HIS A 188 -9.93 15.92 2.16
C HIS A 188 -10.44 15.56 3.56
N ASP A 189 -10.21 16.40 4.58
CA ASP A 189 -10.59 16.14 5.98
C ASP A 189 -9.95 14.89 6.60
N ILE A 190 -8.74 14.56 6.17
CA ILE A 190 -7.95 13.43 6.66
C ILE A 190 -7.13 13.90 7.87
N LYS A 191 -7.13 13.12 8.94
CA LYS A 191 -6.40 13.44 10.18
C LYS A 191 -4.90 13.14 10.10
#